data_AF-A0AAE0APQ3-F1
#
_entry.id   AF-A0AAE0APQ3-F1
#
_cell.length_a   1.000
_cell.length_b   1.000
_cell.length_c   1.000
_cell.angle_alpha   90.00
_cell.angle_beta   90.00
_cell.angle_gamma   90.00
#
_symmetry.space_group_name_H-M   'P 1'
#
loop_
_entity.id
_entity.type
_entity.pdbx_description
1 polymer ?
#
loop_
_entity_poly.entity_id
_entity_poly.type
_entity_poly.pdbx_seq_one_letter_code
_entity_poly.pdbx_strand_id
1 'polypeptide(L)'
;MRLRIATEIASAISYLHSEACVPIVHRDIKSDNILLGEKFRAKLSDCGTSKSVALDKTHLTTQVKGTFVYFDPEYFRSSQLTEIGVVLVELLTGKKPICSIGLSQEKIRLAAYFISSLEEKDEVVDDILDARVVKEDRKEEVKEVAYLAKRCLELNGRNRPTMREVAMELEGIMISKGYLMNERIRKKVEFNVKNAFEDCECSSISTAVFSDVCINSSKEDVYPLKFNTV
;
A
#
# COMPACT_ATOMS: atom_id res chain seq x y z
N MET A 1 10.02 -9.42 -6.95
CA MET A 1 8.63 -9.16 -7.45
C MET A 1 7.77 -8.30 -6.53
N ARG A 2 7.91 -8.46 -5.21
CA ARG A 2 7.04 -7.81 -4.20
C ARG A 2 7.13 -6.28 -4.15
N LEU A 3 8.32 -5.72 -4.41
CA LEU A 3 8.51 -4.27 -4.53
C LEU A 3 7.61 -3.66 -5.62
N ARG A 4 7.44 -4.35 -6.75
CA ARG A 4 6.55 -3.89 -7.83
C ARG A 4 5.08 -3.88 -7.40
N ILE A 5 4.64 -4.92 -6.68
CA ILE A 5 3.27 -4.99 -6.13
C ILE A 5 3.05 -3.84 -5.14
N ALA A 6 4.00 -3.62 -4.22
CA ALA A 6 3.96 -2.51 -3.27
C ALA A 6 3.84 -1.16 -3.99
N THR A 7 4.65 -0.96 -5.03
CA THR A 7 4.65 0.27 -5.83
C THR A 7 3.32 0.47 -6.54
N GLU A 8 2.82 -0.55 -7.27
CA GLU A 8 1.55 -0.47 -8.00
C GLU A 8 0.37 -0.16 -7.05
N ILE A 9 0.35 -0.75 -5.85
CA ILE A 9 -0.68 -0.46 -4.83
C ILE A 9 -0.52 0.94 -4.23
N ALA A 10 0.69 1.37 -3.90
CA ALA A 10 0.91 2.71 -3.36
C ALA A 10 0.51 3.79 -4.38
N SER A 11 0.88 3.63 -5.66
CA SER A 11 0.48 4.56 -6.72
C SER A 11 -1.04 4.56 -6.93
N ALA A 12 -1.71 3.41 -6.86
CA ALA A 12 -3.17 3.31 -6.94
C ALA A 12 -3.87 4.06 -5.80
N ILE A 13 -3.39 3.90 -4.56
CA ILE A 13 -3.96 4.60 -3.40
C ILE A 13 -3.65 6.10 -3.48
N SER A 14 -2.43 6.48 -3.86
CA SER A 14 -2.05 7.89 -4.09
C SER A 14 -2.98 8.57 -5.10
N TYR A 15 -3.29 7.90 -6.21
CA TYR A 15 -4.22 8.39 -7.20
C TYR A 15 -5.60 8.67 -6.60
N LEU A 16 -6.15 7.72 -5.82
CA LEU A 16 -7.45 7.89 -5.17
C LEU A 16 -7.48 9.09 -4.22
N HIS A 17 -6.36 9.40 -3.55
CA HIS A 17 -6.30 10.46 -2.54
C HIS A 17 -6.04 11.84 -3.12
N SER A 18 -5.21 11.92 -4.16
CA SER A 18 -4.62 13.20 -4.58
C SER A 18 -4.89 13.57 -6.03
N GLU A 19 -5.26 12.62 -6.88
CA GLU A 19 -5.46 12.85 -8.33
C GLU A 19 -6.92 12.72 -8.76
N ALA A 20 -7.77 12.06 -7.96
CA ALA A 20 -9.20 12.04 -8.20
C ALA A 20 -9.84 13.44 -7.97
N CYS A 21 -10.78 13.83 -8.83
CA CYS A 21 -11.47 15.13 -8.71
C CYS A 21 -12.11 15.34 -7.33
N VAL A 22 -12.60 14.26 -6.72
CA VAL A 22 -12.98 14.20 -5.31
C VAL A 22 -12.16 13.10 -4.66
N PRO A 23 -11.36 13.39 -3.61
CA PRO A 23 -10.57 12.37 -2.92
C PRO A 23 -11.42 11.19 -2.46
N ILE A 24 -10.96 9.97 -2.73
CA ILE A 24 -11.65 8.73 -2.37
C ILE A 24 -10.82 7.95 -1.36
N VAL A 25 -11.45 7.59 -0.25
CA VAL A 25 -10.86 6.77 0.80
C VAL A 25 -11.42 5.34 0.69
N HIS A 26 -10.55 4.34 0.44
CA HIS A 26 -10.96 2.94 0.29
C HIS A 26 -11.50 2.32 1.58
N ARG A 27 -10.81 2.48 2.72
CA ARG A 27 -11.19 2.00 4.07
C ARG A 27 -11.16 0.47 4.30
N ASP A 28 -10.57 -0.31 3.41
CA ASP A 28 -10.34 -1.74 3.67
C ASP A 28 -9.15 -2.24 2.84
N ILE A 29 -8.02 -1.53 2.93
CA ILE A 29 -6.80 -1.96 2.27
C ILE A 29 -6.19 -3.11 3.07
N LYS A 30 -6.15 -4.29 2.46
CA LYS A 30 -5.57 -5.52 3.04
C LYS A 30 -5.10 -6.45 1.94
N SER A 31 -4.22 -7.39 2.29
CA SER A 31 -3.69 -8.36 1.33
C SER A 31 -4.79 -9.14 0.59
N ASP A 32 -5.88 -9.51 1.28
CA ASP A 32 -7.00 -10.22 0.65
C ASP A 32 -7.79 -9.38 -0.37
N ASN A 33 -7.71 -8.05 -0.29
CA ASN A 33 -8.35 -7.11 -1.23
C ASN A 33 -7.39 -6.61 -2.32
N ILE A 34 -6.13 -7.05 -2.30
CA ILE A 34 -5.16 -6.82 -3.37
C ILE A 34 -5.22 -8.03 -4.30
N LEU A 35 -5.66 -7.82 -5.54
CA LEU A 35 -5.78 -8.86 -6.54
C LEU A 35 -4.61 -8.80 -7.51
N LEU A 36 -4.13 -9.97 -7.91
CA LEU A 36 -3.10 -10.17 -8.92
C LEU A 36 -3.75 -10.71 -10.19
N GLY A 37 -3.65 -9.95 -11.28
CA GLY A 37 -4.06 -10.37 -12.62
C GLY A 37 -2.89 -10.91 -13.45
N GLU A 38 -3.09 -10.96 -14.77
CA GLU A 38 -2.05 -11.36 -15.71
C GLU A 38 -0.73 -10.59 -15.49
N LYS A 39 0.40 -11.30 -15.60
CA LYS A 39 1.75 -10.76 -15.41
C LYS A 39 1.99 -10.13 -14.02
N PHE A 40 1.27 -10.63 -13.00
CA PHE A 40 1.38 -10.19 -11.59
C PHE A 40 1.12 -8.68 -11.42
N ARG A 41 0.19 -8.13 -12.21
CA ARG A 41 -0.29 -6.76 -12.03
C ARG A 41 -1.20 -6.68 -10.81
N ALA A 42 -0.87 -5.81 -9.87
CA ALA A 42 -1.65 -5.59 -8.67
C ALA A 42 -2.79 -4.60 -8.93
N LYS A 43 -3.97 -4.93 -8.42
CA LYS A 43 -5.19 -4.11 -8.51
C LYS A 43 -5.95 -4.15 -7.19
N LEU A 44 -6.65 -3.08 -6.84
CA LEU A 44 -7.47 -3.02 -5.63
C LEU A 44 -8.87 -3.59 -5.90
N SER A 45 -9.49 -4.15 -4.86
CA SER A 45 -10.84 -4.72 -4.89
C SER A 45 -11.60 -4.43 -3.61
N ASP A 46 -12.90 -4.74 -3.59
CA ASP A 46 -13.80 -4.49 -2.46
C ASP A 46 -13.98 -2.99 -2.10
N CYS A 47 -14.18 -2.19 -3.14
CA CYS A 47 -14.44 -0.76 -3.00
C CYS A 47 -15.86 -0.46 -2.48
N GLY A 48 -16.64 -1.46 -2.05
CA GLY A 48 -17.95 -1.29 -1.41
C GLY A 48 -17.89 -0.57 -0.06
N THR A 49 -16.69 -0.49 0.52
CA THR A 49 -16.40 0.32 1.71
C THR A 49 -15.81 1.68 1.36
N SER A 50 -15.57 2.02 0.09
CA SER A 50 -14.98 3.31 -0.29
C SER A 50 -15.90 4.50 -0.01
N LYS A 51 -15.32 5.69 0.18
CA LYS A 51 -16.08 6.94 0.37
C LYS A 51 -15.34 8.15 -0.16
N SER A 52 -16.06 9.02 -0.86
CA SER A 52 -15.57 10.34 -1.27
C SER A 52 -15.52 11.28 -0.06
N VAL A 53 -14.41 12.02 0.06
CA VAL A 53 -14.22 13.05 1.09
C VAL A 53 -14.40 14.40 0.43
N ALA A 54 -15.39 15.17 0.90
CA ALA A 54 -15.54 16.55 0.48
C ALA A 54 -14.34 17.36 0.99
N LEU A 55 -13.76 18.21 0.12
CA LEU A 55 -12.54 18.98 0.38
C LEU A 55 -12.62 19.87 1.64
N ASP A 56 -13.84 20.19 2.09
CA ASP A 56 -14.17 21.05 3.24
C ASP A 56 -14.29 20.29 4.58
N LYS A 57 -14.22 18.95 4.59
CA LYS A 57 -14.37 18.13 5.80
C LYS A 57 -13.07 17.42 6.17
N THR A 58 -12.40 17.96 7.19
CA THR A 58 -11.22 17.34 7.83
C THR A 58 -11.56 16.11 8.71
N HIS A 59 -12.86 15.84 8.91
CA HIS A 59 -13.35 14.71 9.69
C HIS A 59 -14.50 13.98 8.97
N LEU A 60 -14.25 12.72 8.64
CA LEU A 60 -15.28 11.79 8.21
C LEU A 60 -16.01 11.24 9.46
N THR A 61 -17.12 11.87 9.87
CA THR A 61 -18.03 11.27 10.86
C THR A 61 -18.81 10.14 10.18
N THR A 62 -18.27 8.92 10.22
CA THR A 62 -18.86 7.76 9.54
C THR A 62 -18.80 6.51 10.40
N GLN A 63 -19.70 5.56 10.15
CA GLN A 63 -19.64 4.24 10.76
C GLN A 63 -18.28 3.59 10.48
N VAL A 64 -17.66 3.04 11.51
CA VAL A 64 -16.40 2.28 11.42
C VAL A 64 -16.59 1.13 10.44
N LYS A 65 -15.78 1.09 9.37
CA LYS A 65 -15.76 0.03 8.35
C LYS A 65 -14.31 -0.33 8.05
N GLY A 66 -14.04 -1.62 7.83
CA GLY A 66 -12.74 -2.18 7.48
C GLY A 66 -12.33 -3.34 8.40
N THR A 67 -11.12 -3.86 8.21
CA THR A 67 -10.62 -5.03 8.94
C THR A 67 -9.75 -4.64 10.14
N PHE A 68 -10.22 -4.92 11.37
CA PHE A 68 -9.64 -4.44 12.65
C PHE A 68 -8.13 -4.62 12.81
N VAL A 69 -7.55 -5.70 12.28
CA VAL A 69 -6.10 -5.95 12.42
C VAL A 69 -5.25 -4.90 11.70
N TYR A 70 -5.81 -4.27 10.67
CA TYR A 70 -5.20 -3.19 9.89
C TYR A 70 -5.53 -1.79 10.46
N PHE A 71 -6.34 -1.70 11.52
CA PHE A 71 -6.78 -0.41 12.05
C PHE A 71 -5.65 0.32 12.77
N ASP A 72 -5.60 1.62 12.48
CA ASP A 72 -4.84 2.64 13.18
C ASP A 72 -5.35 2.83 14.63
N PRO A 73 -4.50 2.83 15.67
CA PRO A 73 -4.90 3.21 17.03
C PRO A 73 -5.47 4.64 17.15
N GLU A 74 -5.14 5.56 16.23
CA GLU A 74 -5.68 6.95 16.21
C GLU A 74 -6.87 7.15 15.25
N TYR A 75 -7.40 6.07 14.67
CA TYR A 75 -8.49 5.83 13.70
C TYR A 75 -9.34 6.96 13.03
N PHE A 76 -9.39 8.20 13.51
CA PHE A 76 -10.27 9.26 13.00
C PHE A 76 -9.67 10.19 11.93
N ARG A 77 -8.35 10.14 11.65
CA ARG A 77 -7.71 11.05 10.65
C ARG A 77 -6.82 10.39 9.58
N SER A 78 -6.22 9.22 9.83
CA SER A 78 -5.08 8.70 9.03
C SER A 78 -5.21 7.24 8.57
N SER A 79 -6.37 6.61 8.74
CA SER A 79 -6.59 5.15 8.69
C SER A 79 -5.87 4.39 7.55
N GLN A 80 -5.73 4.99 6.37
CA GLN A 80 -5.15 4.33 5.19
C GLN A 80 -3.63 4.15 5.24
N LEU A 81 -2.92 5.00 5.99
CA LEU A 81 -1.46 4.94 6.08
C LEU A 81 -1.00 3.73 6.92
N THR A 82 -1.75 3.37 7.95
CA THR A 82 -1.48 2.16 8.73
C THR A 82 -1.78 0.91 7.91
N GLU A 83 -2.87 0.91 7.14
CA GLU A 83 -3.24 -0.24 6.30
C GLU A 83 -2.13 -0.59 5.29
N ILE A 84 -1.58 0.41 4.58
CA ILE A 84 -0.46 0.16 3.66
C ILE A 84 0.80 -0.28 4.40
N GLY A 85 1.08 0.28 5.58
CA GLY A 85 2.20 -0.13 6.41
C GLY A 85 2.14 -1.61 6.78
N VAL A 86 0.96 -2.10 7.17
CA VAL A 86 0.76 -3.54 7.46
C VAL A 86 0.96 -4.37 6.19
N VAL A 87 0.41 -3.96 5.05
CA VAL A 87 0.59 -4.66 3.76
C VAL A 87 2.07 -4.72 3.35
N LEU A 88 2.84 -3.65 3.55
CA LEU A 88 4.29 -3.65 3.29
C LEU A 88 5.01 -4.66 4.18
N VAL A 89 4.65 -4.74 5.47
CA VAL A 89 5.22 -5.75 6.39
C VAL A 89 4.82 -7.17 5.97
N GLU A 90 3.58 -7.40 5.55
CA GLU A 90 3.16 -8.70 5.01
C GLU A 90 3.98 -9.07 3.75
N LEU A 91 4.21 -8.12 2.84
CA LEU A 91 5.03 -8.33 1.64
C LEU A 91 6.50 -8.65 1.98
N LEU A 92 7.08 -7.96 2.96
CA LEU A 92 8.47 -8.17 3.38
C LEU A 92 8.68 -9.54 4.06
N THR A 93 7.74 -9.93 4.92
CA THR A 93 7.87 -11.12 5.78
C THR A 93 7.20 -12.37 5.22
N GLY A 94 6.27 -12.20 4.27
CA GLY A 94 5.41 -13.27 3.76
C GLY A 94 4.40 -13.81 4.80
N LYS A 95 4.25 -13.16 5.96
CA LYS A 95 3.39 -13.59 7.07
C LYS A 95 2.08 -12.82 7.09
N LYS A 96 1.03 -13.43 7.65
CA LYS A 96 -0.27 -12.77 7.89
C LYS A 96 -0.17 -11.77 9.07
N PRO A 97 -1.02 -10.74 9.14
CA PRO A 97 -0.91 -9.65 10.13
C PRO A 97 -1.05 -10.13 11.58
N ILE A 98 -1.73 -11.26 11.79
CA ILE A 98 -1.70 -12.02 13.03
C ILE A 98 -1.09 -13.38 12.70
N CYS A 99 0.01 -13.69 13.36
CA CYS A 99 0.70 -14.96 13.19
C CYS A 99 1.30 -15.42 14.52
N SER A 100 1.73 -16.68 14.54
CA SER A 100 2.59 -17.22 15.59
C SER A 100 4.04 -17.22 15.11
N ILE A 101 4.99 -16.99 16.01
CA ILE A 101 6.43 -16.97 15.70
C ILE A 101 7.12 -18.16 16.38
N GLY A 102 7.95 -18.86 15.61
CA GLY A 102 8.67 -20.04 16.08
C GLY A 102 7.73 -21.16 16.48
N LEU A 103 7.98 -21.76 17.65
CA LEU A 103 7.17 -22.85 18.21
C LEU A 103 6.08 -22.35 19.18
N SER A 104 5.98 -21.04 19.41
CA SER A 104 4.94 -20.50 20.28
C SER A 104 3.57 -20.64 19.62
N GLN A 105 2.54 -21.02 20.38
CA GLN A 105 1.15 -20.96 19.93
C GLN A 105 0.51 -19.59 20.17
N GLU A 106 1.23 -18.67 20.81
CA GLU A 106 0.74 -17.32 21.06
C GLU A 106 0.62 -16.55 19.73
N LYS A 107 -0.52 -15.88 19.56
CA LYS A 107 -0.78 -15.03 18.41
C LYS A 107 -0.28 -13.63 18.71
N ILE A 108 0.56 -13.10 17.83
CA ILE A 108 1.09 -11.74 17.96
C ILE A 108 0.63 -10.86 16.79
N ARG A 109 0.68 -9.55 16.99
CA ARG A 109 0.50 -8.56 15.91
C ARG A 109 1.82 -8.38 15.17
N LEU A 110 1.86 -8.77 13.91
CA LEU A 110 3.06 -8.77 13.09
C LEU A 110 3.69 -7.37 12.98
N ALA A 111 2.87 -6.33 12.80
CA ALA A 111 3.34 -4.95 12.69
C ALA A 111 4.07 -4.47 13.96
N ALA A 112 3.53 -4.76 15.15
CA ALA A 112 4.17 -4.38 16.40
C ALA A 112 5.50 -5.12 16.58
N TYR A 113 5.51 -6.43 16.32
CA TYR A 113 6.73 -7.24 16.40
C TYR A 113 7.80 -6.78 15.40
N PHE A 114 7.40 -6.42 14.18
CA PHE A 114 8.29 -5.90 13.15
C PHE A 114 8.96 -4.57 13.56
N ILE A 115 8.20 -3.64 14.15
CA ILE A 115 8.74 -2.37 14.64
C ILE A 115 9.75 -2.60 15.77
N SER A 116 9.39 -3.41 16.78
CA SER A 116 10.30 -3.74 17.88
C SER A 116 11.58 -4.41 17.37
N SER A 117 11.45 -5.32 16.40
CA SER A 117 12.59 -5.99 15.78
C SER A 117 13.54 -5.02 15.07
N LEU A 118 12.98 -4.01 14.37
CA LEU A 118 13.76 -2.95 13.70
C LEU A 118 14.47 -2.00 14.68
N GLU A 119 13.93 -1.82 15.89
CA GLU A 119 14.47 -0.88 16.89
C GLU A 119 15.57 -1.49 17.75
N GLU A 120 15.43 -2.77 18.10
CA GLU A 120 16.36 -3.43 18.99
C GLU A 120 17.67 -3.82 18.29
N LYS A 121 17.60 -4.29 17.03
CA LYS A 121 18.78 -4.76 16.28
C LYS A 121 18.54 -4.68 14.77
N ASP A 122 19.38 -3.91 14.08
CA ASP A 122 19.32 -3.75 12.61
C ASP A 122 19.55 -5.09 11.84
N GLU A 123 20.11 -6.10 12.50
CA GLU A 123 20.33 -7.46 11.97
C GLU A 123 19.12 -8.40 12.12
N VAL A 124 18.19 -8.16 13.08
CA VAL A 124 17.02 -9.05 13.31
C VAL A 124 16.00 -8.93 12.17
N VAL A 125 16.10 -7.88 11.36
CA VAL A 125 15.33 -7.72 10.13
C VAL A 125 15.58 -8.91 9.20
N ASP A 126 16.81 -9.42 9.09
CA ASP A 126 17.11 -10.57 8.22
C ASP A 126 16.37 -11.85 8.66
N ASP A 127 16.08 -12.01 9.96
CA ASP A 127 15.41 -13.20 10.51
C ASP A 127 13.89 -13.18 10.31
N ILE A 128 13.27 -12.00 10.23
CA ILE A 128 11.82 -11.88 10.02
C ILE A 128 11.46 -11.82 8.53
N LEU A 129 12.38 -11.36 7.69
CA LEU A 129 12.19 -11.27 6.25
C LEU A 129 11.97 -12.64 5.60
N ASP A 130 11.16 -12.66 4.56
CA ASP A 130 10.98 -13.87 3.76
C ASP A 130 12.29 -14.19 3.03
N ALA A 131 12.76 -15.45 3.13
CA ALA A 131 13.97 -15.91 2.46
C ALA A 131 13.96 -15.65 0.94
N ARG A 132 12.79 -15.57 0.30
CA ARG A 132 12.66 -15.19 -1.12
C ARG A 132 12.96 -13.72 -1.36
N VAL A 133 12.52 -12.83 -0.47
CA VAL A 133 12.84 -11.39 -0.55
C VAL A 133 14.34 -11.17 -0.40
N VAL A 134 14.97 -11.83 0.58
CA VAL A 134 16.42 -11.74 0.81
C VAL A 134 17.24 -12.26 -0.38
N LYS A 135 16.68 -13.19 -1.18
CA LYS A 135 17.34 -13.76 -2.36
C LYS A 135 17.08 -12.96 -3.66
N GLU A 136 15.89 -12.39 -3.81
CA GLU A 136 15.46 -11.67 -5.03
C GLU A 136 15.83 -10.18 -5.03
N ASP A 137 15.89 -9.56 -3.85
CA ASP A 137 16.06 -8.13 -3.67
C ASP A 137 17.41 -7.78 -3.03
N ARG A 138 17.97 -6.60 -3.35
CA ARG A 138 19.23 -6.18 -2.73
C ARG A 138 18.96 -5.80 -1.29
N LYS A 139 19.88 -6.14 -0.37
CA LYS A 139 19.68 -5.92 1.07
C LYS A 139 19.38 -4.45 1.38
N GLU A 140 19.99 -3.53 0.65
CA GLU A 140 19.78 -2.08 0.80
C GLU A 140 18.33 -1.68 0.47
N GLU A 141 17.78 -2.17 -0.64
CA GLU A 141 16.42 -1.88 -1.08
C GLU A 141 15.39 -2.44 -0.09
N VAL A 142 15.63 -3.66 0.41
CA VAL A 142 14.75 -4.30 1.40
C VAL A 142 14.73 -3.49 2.70
N LYS A 143 15.90 -2.98 3.13
CA LYS A 143 16.00 -2.07 4.28
C LYS A 143 15.25 -0.76 4.05
N GLU A 144 15.38 -0.14 2.89
CA GLU A 144 14.65 1.08 2.54
C GLU A 144 13.13 0.88 2.62
N VAL A 145 12.61 -0.21 2.05
CA VAL A 145 11.18 -0.56 2.16
C VAL A 145 10.79 -0.85 3.62
N ALA A 146 11.65 -1.51 4.39
CA ALA A 146 11.40 -1.80 5.81
C ALA A 146 11.28 -0.52 6.65
N TYR A 147 12.16 0.45 6.46
CA TYR A 147 12.07 1.74 7.13
C TYR A 147 10.86 2.55 6.67
N LEU A 148 10.51 2.50 5.38
CA LEU A 148 9.28 3.12 4.88
C LEU A 148 8.04 2.51 5.53
N ALA A 149 7.99 1.17 5.65
CA ALA A 149 6.92 0.45 6.34
C ALA A 149 6.82 0.87 7.81
N LYS A 150 7.96 1.00 8.52
CA LYS A 150 8.00 1.51 9.89
C LYS A 150 7.39 2.91 10.00
N ARG A 151 7.77 3.85 9.12
CA ARG A 151 7.20 5.21 9.13
C ARG A 151 5.69 5.23 8.85
N CYS A 152 5.20 4.33 8.00
CA CYS A 152 3.75 4.18 7.74
C CYS A 152 2.98 3.67 8.97
N LEU A 153 3.67 2.94 9.86
CA LEU A 153 3.10 2.36 11.09
C LEU A 153 3.33 3.23 12.34
N GLU A 154 3.86 4.44 12.19
CA GLU A 154 4.13 5.36 13.31
C GLU A 154 2.87 5.62 14.12
N LEU A 155 2.97 5.68 15.46
CA LEU A 155 1.79 5.82 16.31
C LEU A 155 1.08 7.16 16.10
N ASN A 156 1.86 8.23 15.96
CA ASN A 156 1.34 9.56 15.68
C ASN A 156 1.07 9.71 14.17
N GLY A 157 -0.21 9.83 13.79
CA GLY A 157 -0.60 9.93 12.38
C GLY A 157 0.03 11.10 11.61
N ARG A 158 0.48 12.16 12.31
CA ARG A 158 1.14 13.33 11.68
C ARG A 158 2.57 13.08 11.23
N ASN A 159 3.22 12.08 11.81
CA ASN A 159 4.59 11.70 11.46
C ASN A 159 4.65 10.71 10.29
N ARG A 160 3.49 10.21 9.87
CA ARG A 160 3.40 9.27 8.75
C ARG A 160 3.52 10.01 7.42
N PRO A 161 4.20 9.42 6.44
CA PRO A 161 4.23 9.98 5.09
C PRO A 161 2.86 9.91 4.44
N THR A 162 2.58 10.84 3.54
CA THR A 162 1.43 10.79 2.64
C THR A 162 1.57 9.65 1.64
N MET A 163 0.45 9.19 1.06
CA MET A 163 0.51 8.13 0.04
C MET A 163 1.27 8.54 -1.22
N ARG A 164 1.33 9.83 -1.52
CA ARG A 164 2.17 10.38 -2.59
C ARG A 164 3.65 10.19 -2.28
N GLU A 165 4.09 10.52 -1.07
CA GLU A 165 5.48 10.30 -0.63
C GLU A 165 5.83 8.81 -0.61
N VAL A 166 4.93 7.96 -0.10
CA VAL A 166 5.11 6.50 -0.11
C VAL A 166 5.27 5.97 -1.54
N ALA A 167 4.42 6.39 -2.48
CA ALA A 167 4.52 5.98 -3.88
C ALA A 167 5.83 6.46 -4.52
N MET A 168 6.21 7.72 -4.31
CA MET A 168 7.45 8.29 -4.84
C MET A 168 8.69 7.57 -4.31
N GLU A 169 8.74 7.24 -3.02
CA GLU A 169 9.86 6.51 -2.43
C GLU A 169 9.94 5.08 -3.00
N LEU A 170 8.84 4.33 -3.07
CA LEU A 170 8.83 2.99 -3.66
C LEU A 170 9.22 2.98 -5.14
N GLU A 171 8.78 3.98 -5.90
CA GLU A 171 9.19 4.17 -7.30
C GLU A 171 10.69 4.47 -7.41
N GLY A 172 11.26 5.28 -6.52
CA GLY A 172 12.69 5.54 -6.43
C GLY A 172 13.51 4.27 -6.21
N ILE A 173 13.07 3.40 -5.30
CA ILE A 173 13.70 2.10 -5.01
C ILE A 173 13.57 1.15 -6.23
N MET A 174 12.43 1.17 -6.94
CA MET A 174 12.26 0.41 -8.18
C MET A 174 13.22 0.87 -9.30
N ILE A 175 13.41 2.18 -9.44
CA ILE A 175 14.31 2.76 -10.45
C ILE A 175 15.77 2.46 -10.12
N SER A 176 16.17 2.54 -8.84
CA SER A 176 17.53 2.20 -8.42
C SER A 176 17.87 0.72 -8.72
N LYS A 177 16.88 -0.17 -8.72
CA LYS A 177 16.94 -1.58 -9.15
C LYS A 177 17.10 -1.80 -10.65
N GLY A 178 16.97 -0.76 -11.47
CA GLY A 178 17.04 -0.89 -12.92
C GLY A 178 15.80 -1.56 -13.52
N TYR A 179 14.67 -1.59 -12.80
CA TYR A 179 13.40 -1.88 -13.44
C TYR A 179 13.16 -0.77 -14.46
N LEU A 180 13.20 -1.12 -15.75
CA LEU A 180 12.76 -0.22 -16.81
C LEU A 180 11.29 0.11 -16.54
N MET A 181 11.04 1.29 -15.97
CA MET A 181 9.72 1.90 -16.00
C MET A 181 9.29 1.91 -17.45
N ASN A 182 8.19 1.22 -17.78
CA ASN A 182 7.59 1.28 -19.11
C ASN A 182 7.51 2.75 -19.52
N GLU A 183 7.90 3.11 -20.74
CA GLU A 183 7.82 4.51 -21.23
C GLU A 183 6.40 5.11 -21.08
N ARG A 184 5.37 4.25 -21.04
CA ARG A 184 3.99 4.65 -20.68
C ARG A 184 3.86 5.22 -19.27
N ILE A 185 4.55 4.66 -18.28
CA ILE A 185 4.57 5.15 -16.90
C ILE A 185 5.43 6.41 -16.82
N ARG A 186 6.59 6.42 -17.47
CA ARG A 186 7.44 7.63 -17.57
C ARG A 186 6.69 8.82 -18.19
N LYS A 187 5.93 8.60 -19.28
CA LYS A 187 5.09 9.63 -19.88
C LYS A 187 3.92 10.04 -18.99
N LYS A 188 3.37 9.13 -18.18
CA LYS A 188 2.34 9.47 -17.19
C LYS A 188 2.93 10.33 -16.06
N VAL A 189 4.16 10.04 -15.62
CA VAL A 189 4.92 10.86 -14.66
C VAL A 189 5.27 12.23 -15.25
N GLU A 190 5.80 12.31 -16.47
CA GLU A 190 6.15 13.57 -17.13
C GLU A 190 4.92 14.42 -17.48
N PHE A 191 3.79 13.78 -17.82
CA PHE A 191 2.50 14.45 -18.04
C PHE A 191 1.91 14.96 -16.70
N ASN A 192 2.02 14.18 -15.62
CA ASN A 192 1.56 14.56 -14.29
C ASN A 192 2.37 15.72 -13.67
N VAL A 193 3.64 15.90 -14.08
CA VAL A 193 4.44 17.09 -13.69
C VAL A 193 4.06 18.34 -14.50
N LYS A 194 3.65 18.18 -15.76
CA LYS A 194 3.35 19.32 -16.65
C LYS A 194 1.91 19.84 -16.54
N ASN A 195 0.93 19.02 -16.17
CA ASN A 195 -0.48 19.42 -16.11
C ASN A 195 -0.95 19.89 -14.73
N ALA A 196 -0.05 20.36 -13.87
CA ALA A 196 -0.42 21.04 -12.62
C ALA A 196 -1.08 22.43 -12.84
N PHE A 197 -1.31 22.83 -14.10
CA PHE A 197 -2.04 24.02 -14.49
C PHE A 197 -2.99 23.67 -15.65
N GLU A 198 -4.23 24.15 -15.54
CA GLU A 198 -5.35 24.09 -16.50
C GLU A 198 -6.35 22.92 -16.32
N ASP A 199 -7.37 23.23 -15.52
CA ASP A 199 -8.82 22.96 -15.65
C ASP A 199 -9.29 21.65 -16.31
N CYS A 200 -10.01 20.82 -15.54
CA CYS A 200 -10.85 19.78 -16.14
C CYS A 200 -12.20 19.58 -15.42
N GLU A 201 -13.28 19.57 -16.21
CA GLU A 201 -14.67 19.41 -15.79
C GLU A 201 -14.96 18.01 -15.18
N CYS A 202 -15.60 17.99 -14.01
CA CYS A 202 -15.43 16.96 -12.98
C CYS A 202 -16.41 15.75 -13.02
N SER A 203 -17.44 15.72 -13.86
CA SER A 203 -18.57 14.79 -13.60
C SER A 203 -18.43 13.39 -14.23
N SER A 204 -17.73 13.24 -15.35
CA SER A 204 -17.79 12.00 -16.15
C SER A 204 -16.48 11.20 -16.20
N ILE A 205 -15.33 11.83 -15.89
CA ILE A 205 -14.00 11.20 -15.94
C ILE A 205 -13.75 10.36 -14.68
N SER A 206 -14.34 10.74 -13.54
CA SER A 206 -14.14 10.07 -12.24
C SER A 206 -14.60 8.60 -12.23
N THR A 207 -15.70 8.28 -12.91
CA THR A 207 -16.27 6.92 -12.88
C THR A 207 -15.49 5.92 -13.74
N ALA A 208 -14.96 6.34 -14.89
CA ALA A 208 -14.21 5.46 -15.79
C ALA A 208 -12.82 5.10 -15.24
N VAL A 209 -12.14 6.03 -14.56
CA VAL A 209 -10.82 5.76 -13.98
C VAL A 209 -10.92 5.02 -12.65
N PHE A 210 -12.02 5.18 -11.91
CA PHE A 210 -12.28 4.37 -10.72
C PHE A 210 -12.39 2.87 -11.04
N SER A 211 -12.99 2.50 -12.18
CA SER A 211 -13.02 1.10 -12.63
C SER A 211 -11.66 0.52 -13.05
N ASP A 212 -10.68 1.36 -13.39
CA ASP A 212 -9.31 0.90 -13.69
C ASP A 212 -8.48 0.65 -12.42
N VAL A 213 -8.85 1.30 -11.30
CA VAL A 213 -8.17 1.18 -9.99
C VAL A 213 -8.82 0.13 -9.11
N CYS A 214 -10.16 0.08 -9.10
CA CYS A 214 -11.00 -0.79 -8.31
C CYS A 214 -11.74 -1.79 -9.21
N ILE A 215 -11.55 -3.09 -8.98
CA ILE A 215 -12.21 -4.14 -9.76
C ILE A 215 -13.15 -4.98 -8.92
N ASN A 216 -14.27 -5.35 -9.54
CA ASN A 216 -15.13 -6.42 -9.05
C ASN A 216 -14.52 -7.76 -9.47
N SER A 217 -14.16 -8.58 -8.48
CA SER A 217 -13.52 -9.90 -8.65
C SER A 217 -14.31 -10.90 -9.52
N SER A 218 -15.55 -10.59 -9.90
CA SER A 218 -16.43 -11.43 -10.71
C SER A 218 -16.26 -11.26 -12.23
N LYS A 219 -15.35 -10.39 -12.72
CA LYS A 219 -15.24 -10.06 -14.15
C LYS A 219 -13.87 -10.29 -14.81
N GLU A 220 -12.82 -10.67 -14.09
CA GLU A 220 -11.48 -10.91 -14.64
C GLU A 220 -10.82 -12.15 -14.01
N ASP A 221 -9.86 -12.79 -14.72
CA ASP A 221 -8.99 -13.85 -14.19
C ASP A 221 -7.97 -13.25 -13.20
N VAL A 222 -8.46 -12.87 -12.02
CA VAL A 222 -7.68 -12.24 -10.94
C VAL A 222 -7.79 -13.06 -9.65
N TYR A 223 -6.69 -13.15 -8.90
CA TYR A 223 -6.63 -13.93 -7.66
C TYR A 223 -6.13 -13.08 -6.49
N PRO A 224 -6.61 -13.30 -5.26
CA PRO A 224 -6.09 -12.59 -4.09
C PRO A 224 -4.59 -12.78 -3.90
N LEU A 225 -3.90 -11.75 -3.40
CA LEU A 225 -2.49 -11.80 -3.06
C LEU A 225 -2.24 -12.89 -2.01
N LYS A 226 -1.52 -13.94 -2.43
CA LYS A 226 -1.10 -15.03 -1.56
C LYS A 226 0.42 -15.05 -1.45
N PHE A 227 0.94 -14.67 -0.29
CA PHE A 227 2.39 -14.51 -0.07
C PHE A 227 3.20 -15.79 -0.24
N ASN A 228 2.61 -16.98 -0.20
CA ASN A 228 3.30 -18.24 -0.52
C ASN A 228 3.51 -18.45 -2.04
N THR A 229 2.87 -17.63 -2.88
CA THR A 229 2.92 -17.73 -4.36
C THR A 229 3.65 -16.57 -5.03
N VAL A 230 4.02 -15.54 -4.27
CA VAL A 230 4.82 -14.38 -4.66
C VAL A 230 5.97 -14.13 -3.69
#